data_AF-A0A973I937-F1
#
_entry.id   AF-A0A973I937-F1
#
_cell.length_a   1.000
_cell.length_b   1.000
_cell.length_c   1.000
_cell.angle_alpha   90.00
_cell.angle_beta   90.00
_cell.angle_gamma   90.00
#
_symmetry.space_group_name_H-M   'P 1'
#
loop_
_entity.id
_entity.type
_entity.pdbx_description
1 polymer ?
#
loop_
_entity_poly.entity_id
_entity_poly.type
_entity_poly.pdbx_seq_one_letter_code
_entity_poly.pdbx_strand_id
1 'polypeptide(L)'
;MNLRPDPTFHATPKLAMEAPAETLAFTLMLSPDGSQPDGLAVVDVDPKSKTYGEIVHQLIMPNKGDEFHHFGWNACSSALS
;
A
#
# COMPACT_ATOMS: atom_id res chain seq x y z
N MET A 1 15.26 -16.18 22.79
CA MET A 1 14.61 -15.96 21.48
C MET A 1 14.82 -14.49 21.17
N ASN A 2 15.66 -14.14 20.18
CA ASN A 2 15.86 -12.74 19.82
C ASN A 2 14.67 -12.31 18.96
N LEU A 3 13.72 -11.58 19.55
CA LEU A 3 12.72 -10.87 18.76
C LEU A 3 13.46 -9.83 17.92
N ARG A 4 13.36 -9.96 16.60
CA ARG A 4 13.69 -8.87 15.67
C ARG A 4 12.36 -8.24 15.28
N PRO A 5 12.21 -6.91 15.41
CA PRO A 5 11.04 -6.22 14.88
C PRO A 5 10.87 -6.48 13.39
N ASP A 6 9.66 -6.24 12.89
CA ASP A 6 9.38 -6.25 11.45
C ASP A 6 10.38 -5.33 10.73
N PRO A 7 11.00 -5.76 9.61
CA PRO A 7 12.02 -4.97 8.91
C PRO A 7 11.51 -3.64 8.34
N THR A 8 10.18 -3.46 8.24
CA THR A 8 9.54 -2.21 7.81
C THR A 8 9.27 -1.24 8.97
N PHE A 9 9.58 -1.63 10.22
CA PHE A 9 9.42 -0.77 11.38
C PHE A 9 10.73 -0.04 11.66
N HIS A 10 10.68 1.28 11.59
CA HIS A 10 11.85 2.15 11.72
C HIS A 10 11.75 3.00 12.98
N ALA A 11 12.70 2.84 13.90
CA ALA A 11 12.68 3.51 15.21
C ALA A 11 12.83 5.04 15.12
N THR A 12 13.33 5.57 13.99
CA THR A 12 13.46 7.00 13.75
C THR A 12 13.14 7.35 12.31
N PRO A 13 12.74 8.60 12.01
CA PRO A 13 12.57 9.07 10.64
C PRO A 13 13.82 8.88 9.77
N LYS A 14 15.02 9.07 10.32
CA LYS A 14 16.29 8.87 9.59
C LYS A 14 16.42 7.43 9.09
N LEU A 15 16.12 6.44 9.94
CA LEU A 15 16.18 5.03 9.55
C LEU A 15 15.13 4.68 8.49
N ALA A 16 13.96 5.33 8.51
CA ALA A 16 12.94 5.16 7.48
C ALA A 16 13.41 5.72 6.12
N MET A 17 14.11 6.85 6.12
CA MET A 17 14.67 7.45 4.89
C MET A 17 15.83 6.65 4.29
N GLU A 18 16.56 5.89 5.11
CA GLU A 18 17.67 5.02 4.68
C GLU A 18 17.20 3.61 4.25
N ALA A 19 15.91 3.32 4.40
CA ALA A 19 15.32 2.04 4.03
C ALA A 19 15.27 1.84 2.50
N PRO A 20 15.10 0.60 2.02
CA PRO A 20 14.88 0.34 0.61
C PRO A 20 13.69 1.11 0.05
N ALA A 21 13.81 1.60 -1.18
CA ALA A 21 12.69 2.19 -1.91
C ALA A 21 11.58 1.15 -2.16
N GLU A 22 10.35 1.63 -2.27
CA GLU A 22 9.18 0.81 -2.56
C GLU A 22 9.24 0.21 -3.97
N THR A 23 8.63 -0.96 -4.14
CA THR A 23 8.48 -1.62 -5.44
C THR A 23 7.01 -1.78 -5.84
N LEU A 24 6.08 -1.53 -4.92
CA LEU A 24 4.64 -1.58 -5.15
C LEU A 24 3.97 -0.35 -4.50
N ALA A 25 2.96 0.18 -5.18
CA ALA A 25 2.07 1.21 -4.64
C ALA A 25 0.64 0.68 -4.58
N PHE A 26 0.00 0.81 -3.42
CA PHE A 26 -1.42 0.50 -3.24
C PHE A 26 -2.23 1.79 -3.38
N THR A 27 -3.20 1.83 -4.28
CA THR A 27 -4.04 3.03 -4.51
C THR A 27 -5.52 2.65 -4.58
N LEU A 28 -6.38 3.58 -4.15
CA LEU A 28 -7.82 3.38 -4.18
C LEU A 28 -8.39 3.75 -5.56
N MET A 29 -9.24 2.87 -6.07
CA MET A 29 -10.08 3.09 -7.24
C MET A 29 -11.49 3.43 -6.75
N LEU A 30 -11.97 4.61 -7.12
CA LEU A 30 -13.30 5.09 -6.78
C LEU A 30 -14.17 5.09 -8.05
N SER A 31 -15.40 4.57 -7.97
CA SER A 31 -16.46 4.78 -8.96
C SER A 31 -17.24 6.04 -8.58
N PRO A 32 -16.95 7.22 -9.15
CA PRO A 32 -17.49 8.49 -8.63
C PRO A 32 -19.01 8.61 -8.82
N ASP A 33 -19.56 7.88 -9.78
CA ASP A 33 -20.99 7.79 -10.06
C ASP A 33 -21.68 6.61 -9.35
N GLY A 34 -20.94 5.81 -8.58
CA GLY A 34 -21.42 4.60 -7.92
C GLY A 34 -21.91 3.50 -8.87
N SER A 35 -21.61 3.59 -10.17
CA SER A 35 -22.07 2.59 -11.16
C SER A 35 -21.36 1.24 -11.00
N GLN A 36 -20.15 1.23 -10.43
CA GLN A 36 -19.33 0.05 -10.16
C GLN A 36 -18.90 0.00 -8.68
N PRO A 37 -18.53 -1.18 -8.17
CA PRO A 37 -17.79 -1.27 -6.92
C PRO A 37 -16.48 -0.49 -6.97
N ASP A 38 -16.08 0.03 -5.82
CA ASP A 38 -14.74 0.58 -5.62
C ASP A 38 -13.72 -0.56 -5.53
N GLY A 39 -12.43 -0.22 -5.48
CA GLY A 39 -11.40 -1.22 -5.32
C GLY A 39 -10.05 -0.67 -4.93
N LEU A 40 -9.09 -1.57 -4.83
CA LEU A 40 -7.69 -1.25 -4.60
C LEU A 40 -6.88 -1.75 -5.78
N ALA A 41 -6.11 -0.87 -6.41
CA ALA A 41 -5.12 -1.23 -7.41
C ALA A 41 -3.75 -1.41 -6.76
N VAL A 42 -3.05 -2.47 -7.16
CA VAL A 42 -1.64 -2.68 -6.86
C VAL A 42 -0.86 -2.30 -8.11
N VAL A 43 -0.09 -1.22 -8.02
CA VAL A 43 0.73 -0.67 -9.09
C VAL A 43 2.17 -1.09 -8.88
N ASP A 44 2.81 -1.59 -9.93
CA ASP A 44 4.25 -1.86 -9.91
C ASP A 44 5.02 -0.55 -10.11
N VAL A 45 5.87 -0.22 -9.14
CA VAL A 45 6.67 1.02 -9.13
C VAL A 45 8.17 0.76 -9.08
N ASP A 46 8.63 -0.49 -9.30
CA ASP A 46 10.06 -0.77 -9.46
C ASP A 46 10.53 -0.39 -10.88
N PRO A 47 11.42 0.62 -11.06
CA PRO A 47 11.90 1.03 -12.38
C PRO A 47 12.67 -0.07 -13.14
N LYS A 48 13.06 -1.16 -12.47
CA LYS A 48 13.73 -2.33 -13.10
C LYS A 48 12.75 -3.40 -13.54
N SER A 49 11.48 -3.29 -13.17
CA SER A 49 10.45 -4.25 -13.54
C SER A 49 10.04 -4.09 -15.02
N LYS A 50 9.61 -5.20 -15.63
CA LYS A 50 9.04 -5.20 -16.99
C LYS A 50 7.63 -4.58 -17.03
N THR A 51 6.96 -4.54 -15.88
CA THR A 51 5.61 -4.01 -15.69
C THR A 51 5.62 -2.68 -14.94
N TYR A 52 6.76 -1.97 -14.92
CA TYR A 52 6.87 -0.67 -14.28
C TYR A 52 5.80 0.31 -14.79
N GLY A 53 5.01 0.86 -13.87
CA GLY A 53 3.90 1.78 -14.17
C GLY A 53 2.58 1.10 -14.49
N GLU A 54 2.49 -0.23 -14.42
CA GLU A 54 1.27 -0.98 -14.70
C GLU A 54 0.52 -1.40 -13.43
N ILE A 55 -0.80 -1.57 -13.54
CA ILE A 55 -1.61 -2.21 -12.51
C ILE A 55 -1.40 -3.73 -12.62
N VAL A 56 -0.72 -4.32 -11.65
CA VAL A 56 -0.42 -5.77 -11.61
C VAL A 56 -1.49 -6.57 -10.89
N HIS A 57 -2.35 -5.92 -10.09
CA HIS A 57 -3.49 -6.56 -9.44
C HIS A 57 -4.60 -5.55 -9.11
N GLN A 58 -5.84 -6.03 -9.04
CA GLN A 58 -7.00 -5.27 -8.58
C GLN A 58 -7.79 -6.10 -7.58
N LEU A 59 -8.06 -5.51 -6.40
CA LEU A 59 -8.97 -6.04 -5.40
C LEU A 59 -10.27 -5.22 -5.45
N ILE A 60 -11.26 -5.74 -6.16
CA ILE A 60 -12.56 -5.08 -6.30
C ILE A 60 -13.46 -5.44 -5.11
N MET A 61 -14.13 -4.45 -4.55
CA MET A 61 -15.03 -4.65 -3.42
C MET A 61 -16.32 -5.38 -3.82
N PRO A 62 -16.96 -6.08 -2.87
CA PRO A 62 -18.19 -6.81 -3.17
C PRO A 62 -19.42 -5.90 -3.33
N ASN A 63 -19.35 -4.65 -2.87
CA ASN A 63 -20.50 -3.74 -2.83
C ASN A 63 -20.27 -2.50 -3.70
N LYS A 64 -21.35 -1.80 -4.06
CA LYS A 64 -21.28 -0.47 -4.68
C LYS A 64 -21.45 0.61 -3.61
N GLY A 65 -20.81 1.75 -3.81
CA GLY A 65 -20.94 2.90 -2.91
C GLY A 65 -20.20 2.74 -1.59
N ASP A 66 -19.13 1.94 -1.54
CA ASP A 66 -18.24 1.86 -0.38
C ASP A 66 -17.48 3.19 -0.12
N GLU A 67 -17.38 4.05 -1.13
CA GLU A 67 -16.80 5.40 -1.07
C GLU A 67 -15.35 5.36 -0.55
N PHE A 68 -14.52 4.55 -1.21
CA PHE A 68 -13.11 4.43 -0.87
C PHE A 68 -12.42 5.81 -0.87
N HIS A 69 -11.84 6.18 0.28
CA HIS A 69 -11.25 7.51 0.47
C HIS A 69 -9.83 7.47 1.04
N HIS A 70 -9.62 6.88 2.22
CA HIS A 70 -8.30 6.74 2.88
C HIS A 70 -8.18 5.33 3.46
N PHE A 71 -6.95 4.81 3.53
CA PHE A 71 -6.65 3.51 4.13
C PHE A 71 -5.27 3.53 4.81
N GLY A 72 -4.95 2.48 5.57
CA GLY A 72 -3.66 2.37 6.23
C GLY A 72 -3.34 0.94 6.66
N TRP A 73 -2.10 0.75 7.14
CA TRP A 73 -1.63 -0.52 7.66
C TRP A 73 -2.10 -0.75 9.09
N ASN A 74 -2.30 -2.02 9.46
CA ASN A 74 -2.74 -2.40 10.81
C ASN A 74 -1.65 -2.19 11.89
N ALA A 75 -0.37 -2.14 11.50
CA ALA A 75 0.76 -1.87 12.37
C ALA A 75 1.87 -1.15 11.57
N CYS A 76 2.70 -0.37 12.25
CA CYS A 76 3.79 0.40 11.65
C CYS A 76 4.87 0.74 12.70
N SER A 77 5.81 1.63 12.34
CA SER A 77 6.89 2.11 13.20
C SER A 77 6.47 2.60 14.59
N SER A 78 5.22 3.03 14.79
CA SER A 78 4.71 3.43 16.11
C SER A 78 4.72 2.29 17.13
N ALA A 79 4.71 1.03 16.68
CA ALA A 79 4.79 -0.16 17.54
C ALA A 79 6.17 -0.35 18.23
N LEU A 80 7.17 0.45 17.87
CA LEU A 80 8.49 0.47 18.52
C LEU A 80 8.57 1.47 19.69
N SER A 81 7.49 2.22 19.94
CA SER A 81 7.41 3.24 21.00
C SER A 81 6.96 2.67 22.33
#